data_AF-A0A0F4J6U8-F1
#
_entry.id   AF-A0A0F4J6U8-F1
#
_cell.length_a   1.000
_cell.length_b   1.000
_cell.length_c   1.000
_cell.angle_alpha   90.00
_cell.angle_beta   90.00
_cell.angle_gamma   90.00
#
_symmetry.space_group_name_H-M   'P 1'
#
loop_
_entity.id
_entity.type
_entity.pdbx_description
1 polymer ?
#
loop_
_entity_poly.entity_id
_entity_poly.type
_entity_poly.pdbx_seq_one_letter_code
_entity_poly.pdbx_strand_id
1 'polypeptide(L)'
;SHRPGRPRPPRSPNRPRPLGLLYALAPAGTPLPADPGTLGFLAQHRQEDAPGLATPQWLARACADAGVEPPDGAWYTAPAPEEVRAERPRSWGSSARLTEHAYTQGLLPADDLLHLLPARDLLLLPHDWRRLAFATAWRGALARLLRTELGTDPDGWLRLARTAVLSAGLDRRADEGGPSWAELLRLSRSADPGSGPHLPSGPPARGAASSPPSTPDEALRLLAGGNRRWVWPMGTLLCLADAEVVDAVLPRLGPDGPWLLAAYLLRHDRTPRVLLGRLLAGRDPEALRVLATQSRWLTEDARELLADLDDPAVDLTLLRHGTTGHLAARIVTRPHDRTAARLVAELRADPSGPLPGGLLWLRSREPALIEEAFARLAPELGFVQQAVGCLNLLEHGGAARLAALAGRDLLGPAAVRLCAKALGSPDPAAVIRARVARELAPARLLTRLRRGSGHWQAAGSVLGTPGAVDWQALAAAHEEEPIPHWEYLVNLRGAPASLRLRYARLLREPGPDGLPDGPEATRARARHGLAGLAHCPPVTQFDGLLASGHLTGEDLLHTAAPAAQVLAYLNTARRRPDAPPGAAAALAALTALVGTRLAAGPAAWARTVSRLTGRDPGWDPVSSVSVLLG
;
A
#
# COMPACT_ATOMS: atom_id res chain seq x y z
N SER A 1 -18.05 -8.86 2.56
CA SER A 1 -18.40 -9.46 3.87
C SER A 1 -17.12 -9.76 4.66
N HIS A 2 -16.62 -8.78 5.40
CA HIS A 2 -15.56 -8.97 6.39
C HIS A 2 -16.14 -8.57 7.74
N ARG A 3 -16.51 -9.55 8.57
CA ARG A 3 -16.66 -9.30 10.00
C ARG A 3 -15.32 -8.78 10.51
N PRO A 4 -15.27 -7.78 11.42
CA PRO A 4 -14.11 -7.63 12.27
C PRO A 4 -14.08 -8.89 13.11
N GLY A 5 -13.25 -9.86 12.71
CA GLY A 5 -12.96 -10.96 13.59
C GLY A 5 -12.45 -10.35 14.89
N ARG A 6 -12.95 -10.84 16.03
CA ARG A 6 -12.15 -10.84 17.26
C ARG A 6 -10.69 -11.06 16.86
N PRO A 7 -9.71 -10.34 17.44
CA PRO A 7 -8.31 -10.66 17.20
C PRO A 7 -8.19 -12.17 17.35
N ARG A 8 -7.96 -12.87 16.23
CA ARG A 8 -7.75 -14.31 16.29
C ARG A 8 -6.57 -14.43 17.27
N PRO A 9 -6.66 -15.28 18.31
CA PRO A 9 -5.46 -15.59 19.06
C PRO A 9 -4.39 -15.94 18.02
N PRO A 10 -3.18 -15.36 18.10
CA PRO A 10 -2.15 -15.63 17.11
C PRO A 10 -2.11 -17.15 16.94
N ARG A 11 -2.34 -17.65 15.72
CA ARG A 11 -2.04 -19.05 15.40
C ARG A 11 -0.55 -19.19 15.66
N SER A 12 -0.14 -19.57 16.87
CA SER A 12 1.19 -19.30 17.44
C SER A 12 2.32 -19.62 16.45
N PRO A 13 2.89 -18.61 15.76
CA PRO A 13 4.08 -18.80 14.93
C PRO A 13 5.36 -18.56 15.74
N ASN A 14 5.25 -18.31 17.05
CA ASN A 14 6.36 -17.91 17.91
C ASN A 14 7.12 -19.14 18.42
N ARG A 15 7.72 -19.82 17.44
CA ARG A 15 8.67 -20.94 17.51
C ARG A 15 10.10 -20.37 17.60
N PRO A 16 11.20 -21.16 17.65
CA PRO A 16 12.45 -20.78 18.33
C PRO A 16 13.22 -19.58 17.76
N ARG A 17 12.74 -18.87 16.73
CA ARG A 17 13.36 -17.68 16.13
C ARG A 17 13.61 -16.51 17.08
N PRO A 18 12.63 -16.00 17.85
CA PRO A 18 12.87 -14.90 18.78
C PRO A 18 13.91 -15.27 19.84
N LEU A 19 13.79 -16.48 20.40
CA LEU A 19 14.75 -17.00 21.39
C LEU A 19 16.13 -17.25 20.79
N GLY A 20 16.20 -17.76 19.56
CA GLY A 20 17.44 -18.00 18.84
C GLY A 20 18.25 -16.74 18.62
N LEU A 21 17.60 -15.59 18.40
CA LEU A 21 18.30 -14.31 18.40
C LEU A 21 18.83 -13.95 19.79
N LEU A 22 17.99 -14.00 20.82
CA LEU A 22 18.39 -13.63 22.19
C LEU A 22 19.59 -14.46 22.67
N TYR A 23 19.55 -15.79 22.52
CA TYR A 23 20.68 -16.66 22.88
C TYR A 23 21.93 -16.39 22.03
N ALA A 24 21.77 -16.02 20.76
CA ALA A 24 22.91 -15.69 19.91
C ALA A 24 23.54 -14.32 20.20
N LEU A 25 22.87 -13.47 20.99
CA LEU A 25 23.40 -12.19 21.48
C LEU A 25 23.86 -12.27 22.95
N ALA A 26 23.53 -13.35 23.65
CA ALA A 26 23.83 -13.53 25.05
C ALA A 26 25.29 -13.99 25.28
N PRO A 27 25.87 -13.71 26.46
CA PRO A 27 27.19 -14.23 26.83
C PRO A 27 27.24 -15.76 26.85
N ALA A 28 28.45 -16.32 26.69
CA ALA A 28 28.67 -17.75 26.85
C ALA A 28 28.28 -18.21 28.28
N GLY A 29 27.70 -19.41 28.41
CA GLY A 29 27.23 -19.94 29.70
C GLY A 29 25.86 -19.43 30.15
N THR A 30 25.13 -18.72 29.29
CA THR A 30 23.74 -18.34 29.54
C THR A 30 22.87 -19.56 29.87
N PRO A 31 22.01 -19.51 30.92
CA PRO A 31 21.18 -20.64 31.33
C PRO A 31 20.18 -21.01 30.23
N LEU A 32 20.10 -22.31 29.94
CA LEU A 32 19.15 -22.87 28.99
C LEU A 32 17.81 -23.20 29.69
N PRO A 33 16.69 -23.25 28.96
CA PRO A 33 15.42 -23.69 29.53
C PRO A 33 15.53 -25.16 29.94
N ALA A 34 15.08 -25.50 31.15
CA ALA A 34 15.14 -26.87 31.68
C ALA A 34 13.75 -27.55 31.75
N ASP A 35 12.66 -26.78 31.64
CA ASP A 35 11.30 -27.31 31.69
C ASP A 35 10.99 -28.18 30.45
N PRO A 36 10.75 -29.50 30.60
CA PRO A 36 10.51 -30.40 29.47
C PRO A 36 9.28 -30.01 28.64
N GLY A 37 8.24 -29.45 29.27
CA GLY A 37 7.05 -28.98 28.55
C GLY A 37 7.37 -27.83 27.59
N THR A 38 8.18 -26.87 28.05
CA THR A 38 8.68 -25.75 27.25
C THR A 38 9.58 -26.21 26.12
N LEU A 39 10.51 -27.12 26.41
CA LEU A 39 11.40 -27.70 25.41
C LEU A 39 10.65 -28.52 24.36
N GLY A 40 9.70 -29.36 24.76
CA GLY A 40 8.85 -30.11 23.84
C GLY A 40 8.03 -29.19 22.92
N PHE A 41 7.49 -28.09 23.45
CA PHE A 41 6.80 -27.09 22.63
C PHE A 41 7.73 -26.40 21.62
N LEU A 42 8.95 -26.04 22.03
CA LEU A 42 9.94 -25.44 21.14
C LEU A 42 10.46 -26.43 20.09
N ALA A 43 10.57 -27.71 20.43
CA ALA A 43 10.98 -28.79 19.55
C ALA A 43 9.96 -29.04 18.43
N GLN A 44 8.65 -28.94 18.70
CA GLN A 44 7.55 -29.12 17.73
C GLN A 44 7.39 -27.97 16.70
N HIS A 45 8.49 -27.30 16.34
CA HIS A 45 8.47 -26.25 15.33
C HIS A 45 8.42 -26.81 13.90
N ARG A 46 7.86 -26.06 12.96
CA ARG A 46 8.01 -26.41 11.53
C ARG A 46 9.37 -25.93 11.05
N GLN A 47 9.90 -26.59 10.03
CA GLN A 47 11.15 -26.19 9.37
C GLN A 47 11.11 -24.73 8.90
N GLU A 48 9.95 -24.28 8.40
CA GLU A 48 9.69 -22.88 8.01
C GLU A 48 9.79 -21.86 9.15
N ASP A 49 9.87 -22.31 10.41
CA ASP A 49 9.98 -21.48 11.60
C ASP A 49 11.35 -21.61 12.29
N ALA A 50 12.25 -22.45 11.77
CA ALA A 50 13.59 -22.65 12.31
C ALA A 50 14.55 -21.51 11.90
N PRO A 51 15.45 -21.06 12.79
CA PRO A 51 16.58 -20.20 12.42
C PRO A 51 17.57 -20.94 11.51
N GLY A 52 17.97 -20.32 10.39
CA GLY A 52 18.94 -20.91 9.47
C GLY A 52 18.45 -22.19 8.78
N LEU A 53 17.15 -22.49 8.80
CA LEU A 53 16.61 -23.81 8.40
C LEU A 53 17.26 -24.97 9.16
N ALA A 54 17.70 -24.79 10.40
CA ALA A 54 18.19 -25.88 11.24
C ALA A 54 17.64 -25.75 12.65
N THR A 55 17.55 -26.87 13.36
CA THR A 55 17.31 -26.83 14.80
C THR A 55 18.47 -26.06 15.45
N PRO A 56 18.20 -25.00 16.25
CA PRO A 56 19.24 -24.28 16.96
C PRO A 56 20.03 -25.20 17.89
N GLN A 57 21.35 -25.09 17.89
CA GLN A 57 22.21 -25.94 18.74
C GLN A 57 21.87 -25.85 20.23
N TRP A 58 21.51 -24.65 20.72
CA TRP A 58 21.09 -24.47 22.11
C TRP A 58 19.81 -25.26 22.43
N LEU A 59 18.87 -25.37 21.49
CA LEU A 59 17.61 -26.09 21.68
C LEU A 59 17.86 -27.59 21.67
N ALA A 60 18.64 -28.08 20.69
CA ALA A 60 19.01 -29.48 20.62
C ALA A 60 19.74 -29.95 21.89
N ARG A 61 20.67 -29.14 22.42
CA ARG A 61 21.37 -29.41 23.69
C ARG A 61 20.42 -29.42 24.88
N ALA A 62 19.60 -28.37 25.04
CA ALA A 62 18.65 -28.28 26.15
C ALA A 62 17.64 -29.44 26.15
N CYS A 63 17.15 -29.84 24.97
CA CYS A 63 16.28 -31.00 24.82
C CYS A 63 16.99 -32.30 25.21
N ALA A 64 18.25 -32.50 24.79
CA ALA A 64 19.03 -33.68 25.18
C ALA A 64 19.24 -33.76 26.70
N ASP A 65 19.61 -32.64 27.34
CA ASP A 65 19.85 -32.56 28.78
C ASP A 65 18.56 -32.83 29.59
N ALA A 66 17.39 -32.50 29.04
CA ALA A 66 16.08 -32.69 29.66
C ALA A 66 15.36 -34.00 29.25
N GLY A 67 16.01 -34.86 28.45
CA GLY A 67 15.42 -36.11 27.96
C GLY A 67 14.24 -35.93 26.97
N VAL A 68 14.20 -34.81 26.25
CA VAL A 68 13.19 -34.54 25.21
C VAL A 68 13.72 -34.98 23.85
N GLU A 69 13.06 -35.95 23.24
CA GLU A 69 13.42 -36.48 21.92
C GLU A 69 12.98 -35.54 20.77
N PRO A 70 13.69 -35.58 19.61
CA PRO A 70 13.27 -34.85 18.42
C PRO A 70 11.90 -35.36 17.91
N PRO A 71 10.98 -34.48 17.44
CA PRO A 71 9.62 -34.88 17.06
C PRO A 71 9.53 -35.94 15.95
N ASP A 72 10.47 -35.90 14.99
CA ASP A 72 10.50 -36.80 13.83
C ASP A 72 11.71 -37.76 13.88
N GLY A 73 12.20 -38.08 15.07
CA GLY A 73 13.33 -38.99 15.28
C GLY A 73 14.72 -38.41 14.97
N ALA A 74 14.80 -37.25 14.32
CA ALA A 74 16.07 -36.53 14.09
C ALA A 74 15.90 -35.01 14.19
N TRP A 75 16.95 -34.32 14.62
CA TRP A 75 17.01 -32.86 14.54
C TRP A 75 17.24 -32.41 13.10
N TYR A 76 16.47 -31.40 12.67
CA TYR A 76 16.57 -30.89 11.32
C TYR A 76 17.91 -30.18 11.08
N THR A 77 18.60 -30.59 10.01
CA THR A 77 19.81 -29.95 9.49
C THR A 77 19.47 -29.08 8.29
N ALA A 78 20.08 -27.90 8.20
CA ALA A 78 19.88 -27.01 7.07
C ALA A 78 20.41 -27.64 5.78
N PRO A 79 19.71 -27.46 4.64
CA PRO A 79 20.25 -27.86 3.35
C PRO A 79 21.51 -27.07 3.03
N ALA A 80 22.43 -27.67 2.27
CA ALA A 80 23.61 -26.98 1.80
C ALA A 80 23.20 -25.86 0.80
N PRO A 81 23.95 -24.74 0.71
CA PRO A 81 23.67 -23.69 -0.26
C PRO A 81 23.58 -24.21 -1.70
N GLU A 82 24.36 -25.23 -2.05
CA GLU A 82 24.34 -25.89 -3.35
C GLU A 82 23.01 -26.62 -3.63
N GLU A 83 22.45 -27.30 -2.64
CA GLU A 83 21.17 -27.99 -2.74
C GLU A 83 20.03 -27.00 -2.99
N VAL A 84 20.03 -25.88 -2.24
CA VAL A 84 19.05 -24.80 -2.43
C VAL A 84 19.17 -24.17 -3.83
N ARG A 85 20.40 -24.05 -4.36
CA ARG A 85 20.65 -23.51 -5.71
C ARG A 85 20.29 -24.49 -6.82
N ALA A 86 20.35 -25.79 -6.57
CA ALA A 86 19.95 -26.81 -7.54
C ALA A 86 18.43 -26.83 -7.76
N GLU A 87 17.64 -26.48 -6.75
CA GLU A 87 16.17 -26.52 -6.83
C GLU A 87 15.56 -25.17 -7.22
N ARG A 88 15.34 -24.97 -8.53
CA ARG A 88 14.69 -23.74 -9.04
C ARG A 88 13.20 -23.69 -8.70
N PRO A 89 12.67 -22.55 -8.21
CA PRO A 89 11.25 -22.43 -7.93
C PRO A 89 10.44 -22.51 -9.22
N ARG A 90 9.51 -23.45 -9.30
CA ARG A 90 8.55 -23.53 -10.42
C ARG A 90 7.60 -22.33 -10.38
N SER A 91 7.12 -21.85 -11.53
CA SER A 91 6.26 -20.66 -11.58
C SER A 91 4.80 -20.89 -11.15
N TRP A 92 4.40 -22.15 -10.88
CA TRP A 92 3.01 -22.53 -10.54
C TRP A 92 2.95 -23.30 -9.20
N GLY A 93 1.97 -22.98 -8.35
CA GLY A 93 1.60 -23.82 -7.20
C GLY A 93 2.55 -23.81 -5.98
N SER A 94 2.75 -22.64 -5.35
CA SER A 94 3.41 -22.48 -4.02
C SER A 94 4.86 -23.02 -3.84
N SER A 95 5.55 -23.38 -4.92
CA SER A 95 6.94 -23.88 -4.95
C SER A 95 8.02 -22.86 -4.56
N ALA A 96 7.75 -21.55 -4.64
CA ALA A 96 8.72 -20.51 -4.25
C ALA A 96 8.90 -20.34 -2.73
N ARG A 97 8.25 -21.19 -1.93
CA ARG A 97 8.46 -21.23 -0.47
C ARG A 97 9.90 -21.54 -0.12
N LEU A 98 10.55 -22.50 -0.80
CA LEU A 98 11.94 -22.83 -0.48
C LEU A 98 12.85 -21.60 -0.67
N THR A 99 12.71 -20.89 -1.79
CA THR A 99 13.43 -19.65 -2.08
C THR A 99 13.14 -18.55 -1.04
N GLU A 100 11.87 -18.35 -0.66
CA GLU A 100 11.51 -17.39 0.40
C GLU A 100 12.19 -17.73 1.73
N HIS A 101 12.19 -18.99 2.12
CA HIS A 101 12.82 -19.41 3.37
C HIS A 101 14.34 -19.30 3.31
N ALA A 102 14.97 -19.76 2.23
CA ALA A 102 16.40 -19.63 2.03
C ALA A 102 16.86 -18.16 2.08
N TYR A 103 16.11 -17.27 1.43
CA TYR A 103 16.36 -15.83 1.47
C TYR A 103 16.20 -15.26 2.90
N THR A 104 15.08 -15.52 3.56
CA THR A 104 14.84 -15.00 4.93
C THR A 104 15.79 -15.57 5.97
N GLN A 105 16.40 -16.73 5.71
CA GLN A 105 17.43 -17.31 6.57
C GLN A 105 18.86 -16.92 6.19
N GLY A 106 19.06 -16.14 5.12
CA GLY A 106 20.37 -15.68 4.65
C GLY A 106 21.19 -16.74 3.90
N LEU A 107 20.60 -17.89 3.56
CA LEU A 107 21.25 -18.94 2.76
C LEU A 107 21.35 -18.58 1.28
N LEU A 108 20.40 -17.77 0.81
CA LEU A 108 20.34 -17.28 -0.56
C LEU A 108 20.22 -15.75 -0.56
N PRO A 109 21.35 -15.01 -0.57
CA PRO A 109 21.36 -13.55 -0.63
C PRO A 109 20.61 -13.01 -1.85
N ALA A 110 20.12 -11.76 -1.76
CA ALA A 110 19.36 -11.15 -2.84
C ALA A 110 20.16 -11.03 -4.16
N ASP A 111 21.48 -10.85 -4.07
CA ASP A 111 22.35 -10.73 -5.25
C ASP A 111 22.54 -12.09 -5.96
N ASP A 112 22.57 -13.20 -5.22
CA ASP A 112 22.62 -14.56 -5.79
C ASP A 112 21.36 -14.87 -6.63
N LEU A 113 20.21 -14.29 -6.27
CA LEU A 113 18.97 -14.44 -7.04
C LEU A 113 19.09 -13.91 -8.48
N LEU A 114 19.98 -12.93 -8.72
CA LEU A 114 20.22 -12.36 -10.06
C LEU A 114 20.93 -13.31 -11.01
N HIS A 115 21.61 -14.32 -10.46
CA HIS A 115 22.30 -15.38 -11.21
C HIS A 115 21.44 -16.65 -11.28
N LEU A 116 20.62 -16.90 -10.26
CA LEU A 116 19.84 -18.12 -10.14
C LEU A 116 18.53 -18.06 -10.94
N LEU A 117 17.80 -16.95 -10.81
CA LEU A 117 16.42 -16.87 -11.27
C LEU A 117 16.32 -16.37 -12.73
N PRO A 118 15.41 -16.96 -13.53
CA PRO A 118 15.13 -16.52 -14.89
C PRO A 118 14.72 -15.05 -14.94
N ALA A 119 15.34 -14.23 -15.81
CA ALA A 119 14.96 -12.82 -15.93
C ALA A 119 13.48 -12.63 -16.33
N ARG A 120 12.94 -13.58 -17.12
CA ARG A 120 11.53 -13.61 -17.56
C ARG A 120 10.54 -13.57 -16.39
N ASP A 121 10.89 -14.18 -15.26
CA ASP A 121 10.00 -14.23 -14.09
C ASP A 121 9.89 -12.86 -13.42
N LEU A 122 10.89 -11.99 -13.52
CA LEU A 122 10.78 -10.62 -13.01
C LEU A 122 9.94 -9.73 -13.96
N LEU A 123 10.06 -9.94 -15.27
CA LEU A 123 9.25 -9.25 -16.30
C LEU A 123 7.74 -9.53 -16.14
N LEU A 124 7.38 -10.76 -15.77
CA LEU A 124 6.03 -11.18 -15.41
C LEU A 124 5.99 -11.83 -14.04
N LEU A 125 6.23 -11.04 -12.99
CA LEU A 125 6.22 -11.56 -11.61
C LEU A 125 4.96 -12.40 -11.34
N PRO A 126 5.11 -13.72 -11.07
CA PRO A 126 4.01 -14.59 -10.73
C PRO A 126 3.19 -13.99 -9.59
N HIS A 127 1.87 -14.11 -9.67
CA HIS A 127 0.98 -13.43 -8.72
C HIS A 127 1.28 -13.83 -7.28
N ASP A 128 1.54 -15.12 -7.05
CA ASP A 128 1.80 -15.66 -5.71
C ASP A 128 3.14 -15.17 -5.14
N TRP A 129 4.12 -14.85 -6.00
CA TRP A 129 5.43 -14.36 -5.56
C TRP A 129 5.38 -12.92 -5.05
N ARG A 130 4.35 -12.15 -5.43
CA ARG A 130 4.21 -10.75 -4.99
C ARG A 130 4.09 -10.59 -3.48
N ARG A 131 3.70 -11.66 -2.79
CA ARG A 131 3.56 -11.72 -1.34
C ARG A 131 4.76 -12.36 -0.66
N LEU A 132 5.89 -12.51 -1.34
CA LEU A 132 7.12 -13.11 -0.80
C LEU A 132 8.21 -12.05 -0.70
N ALA A 133 8.98 -12.07 0.38
CA ALA A 133 9.99 -11.06 0.67
C ALA A 133 11.13 -11.11 -0.35
N PHE A 134 11.53 -12.31 -0.80
CA PHE A 134 12.60 -12.47 -1.79
C PHE A 134 12.29 -11.73 -3.09
N ALA A 135 11.02 -11.65 -3.52
CA ALA A 135 10.66 -11.00 -4.78
C ALA A 135 10.86 -9.47 -4.71
N THR A 136 10.69 -8.88 -3.52
CA THR A 136 11.04 -7.46 -3.29
C THR A 136 12.55 -7.27 -3.26
N ALA A 137 13.26 -8.17 -2.58
CA ALA A 137 14.72 -8.17 -2.49
C ALA A 137 15.39 -8.30 -3.85
N TRP A 138 14.92 -9.23 -4.68
CA TRP A 138 15.42 -9.50 -6.03
C TRP A 138 15.29 -8.27 -6.94
N ARG A 139 14.17 -7.53 -6.84
CA ARG A 139 13.99 -6.24 -7.53
C ARG A 139 14.98 -5.18 -7.04
N GLY A 140 15.20 -5.08 -5.73
CA GLY A 140 16.17 -4.15 -5.16
C GLY A 140 17.61 -4.48 -5.57
N ALA A 141 17.97 -5.76 -5.57
CA ALA A 141 19.27 -6.24 -6.04
C ALA A 141 19.47 -5.92 -7.53
N LEU A 142 18.44 -6.15 -8.36
CA LEU A 142 18.49 -5.79 -9.77
C LEU A 142 18.66 -4.28 -9.96
N ALA A 143 17.92 -3.45 -9.22
CA ALA A 143 18.06 -1.99 -9.29
C ALA A 143 19.50 -1.53 -8.97
N ARG A 144 20.11 -2.07 -7.91
CA ARG A 144 21.51 -1.81 -7.55
C ARG A 144 22.47 -2.25 -8.65
N LEU A 145 22.31 -3.48 -9.15
CA LEU A 145 23.16 -4.01 -10.22
C LEU A 145 23.08 -3.12 -11.47
N LEU A 146 21.88 -2.75 -11.90
CA LEU A 146 21.69 -1.88 -13.07
C LEU A 146 22.34 -0.51 -12.88
N ARG A 147 22.19 0.10 -11.69
CA ARG A 147 22.83 1.38 -11.39
C ARG A 147 24.36 1.28 -11.41
N THR A 148 24.94 0.22 -10.86
CA THR A 148 26.39 -0.01 -10.88
C THR A 148 26.92 -0.28 -12.29
N GLU A 149 26.22 -1.11 -13.06
CA GLU A 149 26.71 -1.65 -14.33
C GLU A 149 26.40 -0.78 -15.55
N LEU A 150 25.35 0.05 -15.50
CA LEU A 150 24.92 0.92 -16.59
C LEU A 150 24.96 2.41 -16.25
N GLY A 151 25.02 2.77 -14.96
CA GLY A 151 24.90 4.17 -14.53
C GLY A 151 23.65 4.83 -15.11
N THR A 152 23.83 6.01 -15.70
CA THR A 152 22.79 6.78 -16.40
C THR A 152 22.90 6.69 -17.93
N ASP A 153 23.69 5.76 -18.50
CA ASP A 153 23.87 5.61 -19.96
C ASP A 153 22.57 5.14 -20.65
N PRO A 154 21.81 6.02 -21.32
CA PRO A 154 20.52 5.63 -21.85
C PRO A 154 20.61 4.55 -22.93
N ASP A 155 21.70 4.52 -23.71
CA ASP A 155 21.87 3.54 -24.76
C ASP A 155 22.17 2.15 -24.17
N GLY A 156 22.88 2.08 -23.04
CA GLY A 156 23.08 0.85 -22.28
C GLY A 156 21.78 0.24 -21.76
N TRP A 157 20.91 1.07 -21.19
CA TRP A 157 19.58 0.64 -20.74
C TRP A 157 18.71 0.15 -21.92
N LEU A 158 18.74 0.85 -23.06
CA LEU A 158 18.02 0.44 -24.28
C LEU A 158 18.54 -0.88 -24.86
N ARG A 159 19.87 -1.05 -24.91
CA ARG A 159 20.51 -2.31 -25.35
C ARG A 159 20.07 -3.47 -24.46
N LEU A 160 20.14 -3.33 -23.14
CA LEU A 160 19.71 -4.37 -22.21
C LEU A 160 18.23 -4.73 -22.40
N ALA A 161 17.34 -3.73 -22.51
CA ALA A 161 15.92 -3.99 -22.74
C ALA A 161 15.69 -4.79 -24.02
N ARG A 162 16.42 -4.46 -25.11
CA ARG A 162 16.37 -5.20 -26.38
C ARG A 162 16.88 -6.64 -26.23
N THR A 163 18.01 -6.84 -25.55
CA THR A 163 18.55 -8.17 -25.26
C THR A 163 17.56 -9.00 -24.44
N ALA A 164 16.88 -8.40 -23.46
CA ALA A 164 15.85 -9.08 -22.67
C ALA A 164 14.67 -9.53 -23.54
N VAL A 165 14.20 -8.71 -24.50
CA VAL A 165 13.15 -9.11 -25.45
C VAL A 165 13.58 -10.32 -26.29
N LEU A 166 14.81 -10.30 -26.80
CA LEU A 166 15.33 -11.31 -27.74
C LEU A 166 15.69 -12.63 -27.04
N SER A 167 16.34 -12.56 -25.88
CA SER A 167 16.96 -13.71 -25.23
C SER A 167 16.11 -14.31 -24.11
N ALA A 168 15.26 -13.53 -23.45
CA ALA A 168 14.46 -14.06 -22.34
C ALA A 168 13.24 -14.89 -22.80
N GLY A 169 12.92 -14.85 -24.10
CA GLY A 169 11.84 -15.63 -24.73
C GLY A 169 10.48 -15.45 -24.04
N LEU A 170 9.55 -14.71 -24.64
CA LEU A 170 8.21 -14.52 -24.05
C LEU A 170 7.32 -15.78 -24.10
N ASP A 171 7.84 -16.90 -24.61
CA ASP A 171 7.14 -18.18 -24.66
C ASP A 171 7.37 -18.98 -23.37
N ARG A 172 6.28 -19.19 -22.61
CA ARG A 172 6.27 -19.93 -21.33
C ARG A 172 6.48 -21.43 -21.49
N ARG A 173 6.48 -21.96 -22.72
CA ARG A 173 6.56 -23.40 -22.99
C ARG A 173 7.97 -23.98 -23.04
N ALA A 174 9.01 -23.12 -23.00
CA ALA A 174 10.38 -23.59 -22.87
C ALA A 174 10.66 -23.94 -21.39
N ASP A 175 10.67 -25.24 -21.10
CA ASP A 175 11.08 -25.83 -19.82
C ASP A 175 12.54 -25.47 -19.43
N GLU A 176 13.32 -24.95 -20.38
CA GLU A 176 14.64 -24.39 -20.12
C GLU A 176 14.50 -22.98 -19.53
N GLY A 177 15.01 -22.79 -18.32
CA GLY A 177 14.80 -21.62 -17.47
C GLY A 177 15.26 -20.26 -18.01
N GLY A 178 15.60 -20.09 -19.30
CA GLY A 178 16.04 -18.82 -19.88
C GLY A 178 17.28 -18.20 -19.20
N PRO A 179 17.80 -17.08 -19.74
CA PRO A 179 18.90 -16.37 -19.12
C PRO A 179 18.47 -15.64 -17.83
N SER A 180 19.37 -15.60 -16.87
CA SER A 180 19.31 -14.76 -15.68
C SER A 180 19.59 -13.29 -16.01
N TRP A 181 19.32 -12.38 -15.07
CA TRP A 181 19.60 -10.95 -15.29
C TRP A 181 21.09 -10.65 -15.44
N ALA A 182 21.95 -11.36 -14.70
CA ALA A 182 23.39 -11.24 -14.84
C ALA A 182 23.89 -11.70 -16.23
N GLU A 183 23.31 -12.78 -16.77
CA GLU A 183 23.62 -13.25 -18.12
C GLU A 183 23.13 -12.29 -19.19
N LEU A 184 21.92 -11.74 -19.05
CA LEU A 184 21.39 -10.73 -19.97
C LEU A 184 22.26 -9.48 -20.04
N LEU A 185 22.76 -9.00 -18.89
CA LEU A 185 23.70 -7.88 -18.85
C LEU A 185 24.98 -8.19 -19.62
N ARG A 186 25.56 -9.38 -19.42
CA ARG A 186 26.76 -9.83 -20.17
C ARG A 186 26.48 -9.89 -21.67
N LEU A 187 25.37 -10.50 -22.07
CA LEU A 187 24.94 -10.59 -23.47
C LEU A 187 24.71 -9.22 -24.10
N SER A 188 24.15 -8.27 -23.35
CA SER A 188 23.89 -6.91 -23.85
C SER A 188 25.17 -6.10 -24.14
N ARG A 189 26.28 -6.46 -23.50
CA ARG A 189 27.61 -5.86 -23.74
C ARG A 189 28.33 -6.48 -24.92
N SER A 190 28.15 -7.78 -25.11
CA SER A 190 28.73 -8.53 -26.23
C SER A 190 27.95 -8.36 -27.54
N ALA A 191 26.74 -7.80 -27.49
CA ALA A 191 25.94 -7.54 -28.68
C ALA A 191 26.53 -6.40 -29.51
N ASP A 192 26.98 -6.73 -30.72
CA ASP A 192 27.55 -5.80 -31.67
C ASP A 192 26.48 -4.77 -32.12
N PRO A 193 26.74 -3.44 -32.04
CA PRO A 193 25.73 -2.41 -32.32
C PRO A 193 25.11 -2.49 -33.72
N GLY A 194 25.84 -3.08 -34.69
CA GLY A 194 25.43 -3.25 -36.09
C GLY A 194 24.81 -4.60 -36.44
N SER A 195 24.87 -5.60 -35.57
CA SER A 195 24.34 -6.95 -35.84
C SER A 195 22.90 -7.05 -35.37
N GLY A 196 21.95 -6.64 -36.21
CA GLY A 196 20.52 -6.77 -35.90
C GLY A 196 20.05 -8.23 -35.99
N PRO A 197 19.52 -8.85 -34.91
CA PRO A 197 18.83 -10.13 -35.03
C PRO A 197 17.40 -9.87 -35.49
N HIS A 198 16.94 -10.61 -36.50
CA HIS A 198 15.56 -10.62 -36.96
C HIS A 198 14.60 -10.95 -35.81
N LEU A 199 13.56 -10.12 -35.63
CA LEU A 199 12.40 -10.50 -34.80
C LEU A 199 11.83 -11.81 -35.35
N PRO A 200 11.53 -12.82 -34.52
CA PRO A 200 10.85 -14.03 -34.99
C PRO A 200 9.49 -13.63 -35.57
N SER A 201 9.35 -13.73 -36.88
CA SER A 201 8.08 -13.53 -37.62
C SER A 201 7.19 -14.76 -37.43
N GLY A 202 6.71 -14.97 -36.20
CA GLY A 202 5.76 -16.03 -35.86
C GLY A 202 4.59 -15.46 -35.07
N PRO A 203 3.35 -15.91 -35.32
CA PRO A 203 2.23 -15.52 -34.48
C PRO A 203 2.49 -15.93 -33.02
N PRO A 204 2.14 -15.10 -32.03
CA PRO A 204 2.36 -15.46 -30.63
C PRO A 204 1.60 -16.75 -30.32
N ALA A 205 2.29 -17.71 -29.70
CA ALA A 205 1.68 -18.93 -29.22
C ALA A 205 0.51 -18.61 -28.27
N ARG A 206 -0.59 -19.38 -28.34
CA ARG A 206 -1.70 -19.25 -27.38
C ARG A 206 -1.17 -19.41 -25.95
N GLY A 207 -1.17 -18.31 -25.19
CA GLY A 207 -0.64 -18.23 -23.82
C GLY A 207 0.63 -17.36 -23.66
N ALA A 208 1.19 -16.82 -24.75
CA ALA A 208 2.29 -15.87 -24.72
C ALA A 208 1.86 -14.52 -24.13
N ALA A 209 2.80 -13.80 -23.52
CA ALA A 209 2.58 -12.43 -23.10
C ALA A 209 2.15 -11.57 -24.30
N SER A 210 1.08 -10.79 -24.16
CA SER A 210 0.68 -9.86 -25.22
C SER A 210 1.75 -8.79 -25.39
N SER A 211 1.99 -8.38 -26.64
CA SER A 211 2.79 -7.19 -26.97
C SER A 211 2.25 -5.95 -26.23
N PRO A 212 3.10 -4.94 -25.98
CA PRO A 212 2.65 -3.67 -25.43
C PRO A 212 1.61 -3.02 -26.37
N PRO A 213 0.66 -2.24 -25.83
CA PRO A 213 -0.29 -1.49 -26.65
C PRO A 213 0.45 -0.51 -27.57
N SER A 214 -0.10 -0.30 -28.75
CA SER A 214 0.44 0.59 -29.79
C SER A 214 -0.10 2.01 -29.70
N THR A 215 -1.19 2.23 -28.97
CA THR A 215 -1.84 3.55 -28.81
C THR A 215 -2.39 3.75 -27.39
N PRO A 216 -2.57 5.01 -26.94
CA PRO A 216 -3.22 5.30 -25.65
C PRO A 216 -4.62 4.68 -25.53
N ASP A 217 -5.44 4.73 -26.59
CA ASP A 217 -6.80 4.18 -26.57
C ASP A 217 -6.81 2.64 -26.46
N GLU A 218 -5.86 1.96 -27.11
CA GLU A 218 -5.67 0.52 -26.94
C GLU A 218 -5.28 0.19 -25.49
N ALA A 219 -4.34 0.94 -24.91
CA ALA A 219 -3.94 0.77 -23.51
C ALA A 219 -5.13 0.95 -22.55
N LEU A 220 -5.94 1.98 -22.76
CA LEU A 220 -7.15 2.24 -21.97
C LEU A 220 -8.15 1.09 -22.08
N ARG A 221 -8.39 0.54 -23.27
CA ARG A 221 -9.28 -0.62 -23.46
C ARG A 221 -8.76 -1.87 -22.74
N LEU A 222 -7.47 -2.17 -22.84
CA LEU A 222 -6.87 -3.32 -22.19
C LEU A 222 -6.93 -3.20 -20.65
N LEU A 223 -6.57 -2.02 -20.11
CA LEU A 223 -6.68 -1.71 -18.69
C LEU A 223 -8.12 -1.74 -18.20
N ALA A 224 -9.08 -1.31 -19.03
CA ALA A 224 -10.50 -1.40 -18.75
C ALA A 224 -10.94 -2.85 -18.53
N GLY A 225 -10.53 -3.76 -19.42
CA GLY A 225 -10.78 -5.20 -19.31
C GLY A 225 -9.95 -5.94 -18.25
N GLY A 226 -9.12 -5.23 -17.47
CA GLY A 226 -8.23 -5.83 -16.47
C GLY A 226 -7.03 -6.57 -17.08
N ASN A 227 -6.82 -6.48 -18.39
CA ASN A 227 -5.65 -7.02 -19.06
C ASN A 227 -4.47 -6.05 -18.89
N ARG A 228 -3.74 -6.22 -17.79
CA ARG A 228 -2.54 -5.44 -17.44
C ARG A 228 -1.24 -6.25 -17.51
N ARG A 229 -1.25 -7.38 -18.24
CA ARG A 229 -0.18 -8.39 -18.23
C ARG A 229 0.57 -8.49 -19.56
N TRP A 230 0.81 -7.36 -20.22
CA TRP A 230 1.76 -7.30 -21.33
C TRP A 230 3.20 -7.23 -20.83
N VAL A 231 4.13 -7.73 -21.63
CA VAL A 231 5.56 -7.67 -21.32
C VAL A 231 6.19 -6.49 -22.01
N TRP A 232 6.86 -5.67 -21.20
CA TRP A 232 7.68 -4.57 -21.70
C TRP A 232 8.92 -4.48 -20.81
N PRO A 233 10.06 -5.05 -21.26
CA PRO A 233 11.28 -5.08 -20.45
C PRO A 233 11.77 -3.69 -20.06
N MET A 234 11.70 -2.73 -20.99
CA MET A 234 12.06 -1.35 -20.68
C MET A 234 11.20 -0.75 -19.55
N GLY A 235 9.87 -0.93 -19.59
CA GLY A 235 9.00 -0.50 -18.50
C GLY A 235 9.34 -1.17 -17.16
N THR A 236 9.74 -2.45 -17.18
CA THR A 236 10.19 -3.15 -15.96
C THR A 236 11.44 -2.51 -15.40
N LEU A 237 12.43 -2.24 -16.25
CA LEU A 237 13.70 -1.62 -15.88
C LEU A 237 13.48 -0.20 -15.33
N LEU A 238 12.66 0.62 -16.02
CA LEU A 238 12.34 1.99 -15.57
C LEU A 238 11.54 2.03 -14.27
N CYS A 239 10.69 1.03 -13.99
CA CYS A 239 10.02 0.91 -12.69
C CYS A 239 10.98 0.58 -11.53
N LEU A 240 12.20 0.13 -11.81
CA LEU A 240 13.26 -0.14 -10.82
C LEU A 240 14.30 0.97 -10.75
N ALA A 241 14.34 1.83 -11.76
CA ALA A 241 15.32 2.89 -11.91
C ALA A 241 15.09 4.04 -10.91
N ASP A 242 16.17 4.73 -10.57
CA ASP A 242 16.11 6.00 -9.85
C ASP A 242 15.70 7.17 -10.76
N ALA A 243 15.54 8.34 -10.16
CA ALA A 243 15.03 9.53 -10.84
C ALA A 243 15.95 10.00 -11.98
N GLU A 244 17.27 9.93 -11.80
CA GLU A 244 18.27 10.38 -12.77
C GLU A 244 18.28 9.50 -14.02
N VAL A 245 18.18 8.19 -13.83
CA VAL A 245 18.10 7.24 -14.94
C VAL A 245 16.81 7.44 -15.72
N VAL A 246 15.67 7.62 -15.03
CA VAL A 246 14.39 7.88 -15.71
C VAL A 246 14.49 9.15 -16.56
N ASP A 247 15.08 10.22 -16.05
CA ASP A 247 15.25 11.48 -16.78
C ASP A 247 16.17 11.33 -18.01
N ALA A 248 17.18 10.47 -17.93
CA ALA A 248 18.10 10.21 -19.05
C ALA A 248 17.48 9.30 -20.13
N VAL A 249 16.75 8.25 -19.73
CA VAL A 249 16.26 7.20 -20.62
C VAL A 249 14.91 7.55 -21.24
N LEU A 250 13.99 8.13 -20.47
CA LEU A 250 12.61 8.37 -20.93
C LEU A 250 12.53 9.20 -22.24
N PRO A 251 13.30 10.29 -22.42
CA PRO A 251 13.29 11.05 -23.67
C PRO A 251 13.71 10.24 -24.90
N ARG A 252 14.53 9.18 -24.70
CA ARG A 252 15.06 8.34 -25.78
C ARG A 252 14.05 7.29 -26.27
N LEU A 253 12.95 7.10 -25.55
CA LEU A 253 11.84 6.25 -25.96
C LEU A 253 10.93 6.91 -27.02
N GLY A 254 11.14 8.19 -27.31
CA GLY A 254 10.31 8.95 -28.24
C GLY A 254 8.99 9.42 -27.63
N PRO A 255 8.09 9.99 -28.44
CA PRO A 255 6.86 10.62 -27.97
C PRO A 255 5.89 9.64 -27.28
N ASP A 256 5.99 8.34 -27.59
CA ASP A 256 5.12 7.32 -27.00
C ASP A 256 5.59 6.83 -25.63
N GLY A 257 6.84 7.09 -25.28
CA GLY A 257 7.46 6.64 -24.03
C GLY A 257 6.67 7.02 -22.78
N PRO A 258 6.32 8.31 -22.57
CA PRO A 258 5.62 8.77 -21.38
C PRO A 258 4.26 8.09 -21.16
N TRP A 259 3.39 8.04 -22.17
CA TRP A 259 2.05 7.47 -22.01
C TRP A 259 2.10 5.94 -21.86
N LEU A 260 3.02 5.27 -22.57
CA LEU A 260 3.19 3.82 -22.44
C LEU A 260 3.71 3.46 -21.04
N LEU A 261 4.57 4.31 -20.47
CA LEU A 261 5.08 4.17 -19.11
C LEU A 261 4.02 4.43 -18.05
N ALA A 262 3.17 5.44 -18.26
CA ALA A 262 1.97 5.64 -17.46
C ALA A 262 1.05 4.41 -17.48
N ALA A 263 0.77 3.86 -18.67
CA ALA A 263 -0.05 2.65 -18.80
C ALA A 263 0.59 1.44 -18.10
N TYR A 264 1.90 1.28 -18.25
CA TYR A 264 2.63 0.17 -17.64
C TYR A 264 2.65 0.26 -16.12
N LEU A 265 2.86 1.44 -15.55
CA LEU A 265 2.90 1.69 -14.11
C LEU A 265 1.65 1.14 -13.39
N LEU A 266 0.47 1.21 -14.02
CA LEU A 266 -0.82 0.75 -13.47
C LEU A 266 -0.91 -0.77 -13.26
N ARG A 267 0.07 -1.56 -13.72
CA ARG A 267 0.13 -3.01 -13.44
C ARG A 267 0.62 -3.34 -12.04
N HIS A 268 1.33 -2.41 -11.39
CA HIS A 268 1.98 -2.64 -10.11
C HIS A 268 0.96 -2.48 -8.99
N ASP A 269 0.94 -3.45 -8.05
CA ASP A 269 0.04 -3.35 -6.89
C ASP A 269 0.46 -2.21 -5.94
N ARG A 270 1.71 -1.74 -6.05
CA ARG A 270 2.20 -0.50 -5.44
C ARG A 270 2.77 0.40 -6.52
N THR A 271 2.28 1.64 -6.57
CA THR A 271 2.75 2.64 -7.53
C THR A 271 4.22 2.99 -7.28
N PRO A 272 5.14 2.78 -8.25
CA PRO A 272 6.51 3.26 -8.16
C PRO A 272 6.54 4.81 -8.08
N ARG A 273 6.80 5.34 -6.88
CA ARG A 273 6.65 6.78 -6.58
C ARG A 273 7.60 7.68 -7.37
N VAL A 274 8.86 7.27 -7.54
CA VAL A 274 9.86 8.02 -8.32
C VAL A 274 9.38 8.22 -9.75
N LEU A 275 8.94 7.13 -10.39
CA LEU A 275 8.43 7.14 -11.75
C LEU A 275 7.17 7.98 -11.89
N LEU A 276 6.21 7.82 -10.97
CA LEU A 276 5.01 8.64 -10.95
C LEU A 276 5.38 10.12 -10.85
N GLY A 277 6.26 10.50 -9.91
CA GLY A 277 6.69 11.89 -9.73
C GLY A 277 7.28 12.49 -11.00
N ARG A 278 8.10 11.72 -11.74
CA ARG A 278 8.65 12.17 -13.03
C ARG A 278 7.59 12.30 -14.13
N LEU A 279 6.66 11.35 -14.24
CA LEU A 279 5.54 11.45 -15.19
C LEU A 279 4.65 12.67 -14.91
N LEU A 280 4.36 12.94 -13.64
CA LEU A 280 3.58 14.11 -13.23
C LEU A 280 4.33 15.43 -13.50
N ALA A 281 5.65 15.46 -13.28
CA ALA A 281 6.48 16.62 -13.58
C ALA A 281 6.58 16.90 -15.09
N GLY A 282 6.63 15.86 -15.92
CA GLY A 282 6.70 15.98 -17.37
C GLY A 282 5.43 16.52 -18.04
N ARG A 283 4.27 16.40 -17.37
CA ARG A 283 2.96 16.88 -17.83
C ARG A 283 2.58 16.45 -19.26
N ASP A 284 2.99 15.26 -19.66
CA ASP A 284 2.57 14.69 -20.95
C ASP A 284 1.04 14.46 -20.97
N PRO A 285 0.29 15.06 -21.92
CA PRO A 285 -1.18 15.00 -21.89
C PRO A 285 -1.75 13.59 -21.97
N GLU A 286 -1.17 12.71 -22.79
CA GLU A 286 -1.64 11.34 -22.96
C GLU A 286 -1.29 10.47 -21.75
N ALA A 287 -0.11 10.66 -21.16
CA ALA A 287 0.25 10.02 -19.90
C ALA A 287 -0.70 10.40 -18.76
N LEU A 288 -0.99 11.70 -18.59
CA LEU A 288 -1.93 12.19 -17.59
C LEU A 288 -3.35 11.67 -17.84
N ARG A 289 -3.79 11.63 -19.10
CA ARG A 289 -5.08 11.04 -19.50
C ARG A 289 -5.16 9.56 -19.12
N VAL A 290 -4.13 8.77 -19.41
CA VAL A 290 -4.07 7.34 -19.06
C VAL A 290 -4.15 7.15 -17.54
N LEU A 291 -3.32 7.86 -16.78
CA LEU A 291 -3.29 7.78 -15.31
C LEU A 291 -4.62 8.18 -14.68
N ALA A 292 -5.24 9.27 -15.15
CA ALA A 292 -6.51 9.76 -14.60
C ALA A 292 -7.69 8.84 -14.93
N THR A 293 -7.79 8.37 -16.19
CA THR A 293 -8.88 7.50 -16.66
C THR A 293 -8.87 6.14 -15.93
N GLN A 294 -7.68 5.63 -15.64
CA GLN A 294 -7.49 4.32 -15.00
C GLN A 294 -7.02 4.45 -13.55
N SER A 295 -7.31 5.60 -12.92
CA SER A 295 -6.89 5.96 -11.56
C SER A 295 -7.32 4.96 -10.49
N ARG A 296 -8.36 4.15 -10.73
CA ARG A 296 -8.76 3.04 -9.85
C ARG A 296 -7.63 2.04 -9.55
N TRP A 297 -6.63 1.94 -10.44
CA TRP A 297 -5.45 1.08 -10.25
C TRP A 297 -4.32 1.76 -9.49
N LEU A 298 -4.39 3.08 -9.30
CA LEU A 298 -3.45 3.84 -8.48
C LEU A 298 -3.79 3.71 -7.00
N THR A 299 -2.76 3.83 -6.17
CA THR A 299 -2.92 4.10 -4.74
C THR A 299 -3.62 5.43 -4.53
N GLU A 300 -4.30 5.60 -3.39
CA GLU A 300 -5.03 6.85 -3.12
C GLU A 300 -4.10 8.07 -3.11
N ASP A 301 -2.91 7.97 -2.50
CA ASP A 301 -1.92 9.06 -2.48
C ASP A 301 -1.49 9.46 -3.90
N ALA A 302 -1.38 8.50 -4.82
CA ALA A 302 -1.05 8.78 -6.22
C ALA A 302 -2.20 9.51 -6.95
N ARG A 303 -3.46 9.28 -6.56
CA ARG A 303 -4.60 10.05 -7.08
C ARG A 303 -4.62 11.46 -6.53
N GLU A 304 -4.25 11.65 -5.26
CA GLU A 304 -4.11 12.98 -4.69
C GLU A 304 -3.04 13.79 -5.41
N LEU A 305 -1.87 13.19 -5.70
CA LEU A 305 -0.82 13.84 -6.49
C LEU A 305 -1.29 14.22 -7.91
N LEU A 306 -2.15 13.43 -8.54
CA LEU A 306 -2.77 13.79 -9.83
C LEU A 306 -3.68 15.01 -9.71
N ALA A 307 -4.52 15.04 -8.67
CA ALA A 307 -5.43 16.16 -8.43
C ALA A 307 -4.70 17.44 -7.98
N ASP A 308 -3.52 17.32 -7.37
CA ASP A 308 -2.69 18.47 -6.98
C ASP A 308 -1.93 19.10 -8.16
N LEU A 309 -2.02 18.52 -9.37
CA LEU A 309 -1.56 19.20 -10.59
C LEU A 309 -2.37 20.44 -10.94
N ASP A 310 -3.59 20.54 -10.40
CA ASP A 310 -4.60 21.55 -10.72
C ASP A 310 -4.83 21.68 -12.24
N ASP A 311 -4.83 20.53 -12.94
CA ASP A 311 -5.08 20.44 -14.37
C ASP A 311 -6.57 20.17 -14.65
N PRO A 312 -7.27 21.08 -15.36
CA PRO A 312 -8.67 20.93 -15.75
C PRO A 312 -9.08 19.59 -16.37
N ALA A 313 -8.26 19.06 -17.28
CA ALA A 313 -8.56 17.84 -18.02
C ALA A 313 -8.38 16.62 -17.12
N VAL A 314 -7.35 16.62 -16.27
CA VAL A 314 -7.13 15.59 -15.25
C VAL A 314 -8.28 15.58 -14.25
N ASP A 315 -8.64 16.73 -13.68
CA ASP A 315 -9.70 16.87 -12.70
C ASP A 315 -11.05 16.34 -13.23
N LEU A 316 -11.42 16.76 -14.45
CA LEU A 316 -12.64 16.28 -15.09
C LEU A 316 -12.59 14.76 -15.35
N THR A 317 -11.44 14.23 -15.72
CA THR A 317 -11.26 12.78 -15.97
C THR A 317 -11.37 11.98 -14.66
N LEU A 318 -10.79 12.47 -13.57
CA LEU A 318 -10.93 11.88 -12.23
C LEU A 318 -12.39 11.87 -11.74
N LEU A 319 -13.14 12.95 -12.00
CA LEU A 319 -14.57 13.02 -11.68
C LEU A 319 -15.43 12.05 -12.51
N ARG A 320 -15.04 11.75 -13.75
CA ARG A 320 -15.74 10.80 -14.64
C ARG A 320 -15.48 9.35 -14.31
N HIS A 321 -14.22 8.99 -14.08
CA HIS A 321 -13.78 7.58 -14.01
C HIS A 321 -13.59 7.04 -12.60
N GLY A 322 -13.92 7.84 -11.59
CA GLY A 322 -14.03 7.40 -10.21
C GLY A 322 -12.88 7.86 -9.35
N THR A 323 -13.21 8.71 -8.38
CA THR A 323 -12.32 9.19 -7.33
C THR A 323 -13.02 9.06 -5.98
N THR A 324 -12.30 9.21 -4.87
CA THR A 324 -12.94 9.19 -3.55
C THR A 324 -13.80 10.44 -3.34
N GLY A 325 -14.87 10.32 -2.55
CA GLY A 325 -15.77 11.46 -2.29
C GLY A 325 -15.05 12.68 -1.71
N HIS A 326 -13.99 12.46 -0.92
CA HIS A 326 -13.12 13.53 -0.43
C HIS A 326 -12.36 14.23 -1.55
N LEU A 327 -11.71 13.47 -2.43
CA LEU A 327 -10.93 14.04 -3.53
C LEU A 327 -11.83 14.74 -4.56
N ALA A 328 -12.98 14.16 -4.90
CA ALA A 328 -13.98 14.83 -5.72
C ALA A 328 -14.46 16.14 -5.07
N ALA A 329 -14.73 16.16 -3.76
CA ALA A 329 -15.14 17.37 -3.06
C ALA A 329 -14.07 18.46 -3.10
N ARG A 330 -12.78 18.11 -3.01
CA ARG A 330 -11.67 19.05 -3.21
C ARG A 330 -11.68 19.62 -4.62
N ILE A 331 -11.79 18.78 -5.65
CA ILE A 331 -11.79 19.20 -7.05
C ILE A 331 -12.94 20.19 -7.33
N VAL A 332 -14.19 19.84 -6.98
CA VAL A 332 -15.36 20.67 -7.33
C VAL A 332 -15.46 22.00 -6.59
N THR A 333 -14.74 22.17 -5.48
CA THR A 333 -14.79 23.40 -4.66
C THR A 333 -13.71 24.43 -5.03
N ARG A 334 -12.77 24.06 -5.91
CA ARG A 334 -11.77 24.98 -6.46
C ARG A 334 -12.39 25.90 -7.53
N PRO A 335 -11.80 27.08 -7.78
CA PRO A 335 -12.20 27.95 -8.90
C PRO A 335 -11.84 27.30 -10.24
N HIS A 336 -12.76 27.30 -11.21
CA HIS A 336 -12.64 26.52 -12.46
C HIS A 336 -13.13 27.27 -13.70
N ASP A 337 -12.99 28.59 -13.78
CA ASP A 337 -13.67 29.45 -14.77
C ASP A 337 -13.74 28.89 -16.21
N ARG A 338 -12.62 28.42 -16.78
CA ARG A 338 -12.57 27.86 -18.15
C ARG A 338 -13.08 26.42 -18.25
N THR A 339 -12.76 25.58 -17.27
CA THR A 339 -13.18 24.16 -17.20
C THR A 339 -14.67 24.04 -16.98
N ALA A 340 -15.21 24.88 -16.10
CA ALA A 340 -16.60 24.94 -15.75
C ALA A 340 -17.45 25.34 -16.95
N ALA A 341 -17.04 26.37 -17.71
CA ALA A 341 -17.73 26.77 -18.93
C ALA A 341 -17.76 25.64 -19.98
N ARG A 342 -16.61 24.96 -20.20
CA ARG A 342 -16.53 23.81 -21.12
C ARG A 342 -17.43 22.66 -20.67
N LEU A 343 -17.39 22.30 -19.38
CA LEU A 343 -18.21 21.22 -18.83
C LEU A 343 -19.69 21.56 -18.93
N VAL A 344 -20.10 22.80 -18.61
CA VAL A 344 -21.50 23.24 -18.77
C VAL A 344 -21.94 23.15 -20.23
N ALA A 345 -21.09 23.56 -21.18
CA ALA A 345 -21.40 23.45 -22.60
C ALA A 345 -21.57 21.98 -23.04
N GLU A 346 -20.68 21.09 -22.60
CA GLU A 346 -20.77 19.65 -22.87
C GLU A 346 -22.04 19.04 -22.27
N LEU A 347 -22.34 19.36 -21.01
CA LEU A 347 -23.55 18.92 -20.34
C LEU A 347 -24.78 19.41 -21.12
N ARG A 348 -24.87 20.67 -21.48
CA ARG A 348 -26.02 21.18 -22.25
C ARG A 348 -26.18 20.53 -23.62
N ALA A 349 -25.09 20.09 -24.24
CA ALA A 349 -25.12 19.34 -25.48
C ALA A 349 -25.65 17.90 -25.31
N ASP A 350 -25.42 17.28 -24.14
CA ASP A 350 -26.01 15.98 -23.75
C ASP A 350 -26.79 16.08 -22.42
N PRO A 351 -28.07 16.48 -22.47
CA PRO A 351 -28.94 16.55 -21.29
C PRO A 351 -29.12 15.21 -20.56
N SER A 352 -28.97 14.09 -21.26
CA SER A 352 -29.16 12.73 -20.71
C SER A 352 -27.90 12.15 -20.09
N GLY A 353 -26.74 12.72 -20.39
CA GLY A 353 -25.45 12.27 -19.90
C GLY A 353 -25.31 12.37 -18.37
N PRO A 354 -24.51 11.49 -17.75
CA PRO A 354 -24.23 11.56 -16.32
C PRO A 354 -23.47 12.85 -15.99
N LEU A 355 -23.79 13.49 -14.86
CA LEU A 355 -23.02 14.62 -14.34
C LEU A 355 -21.74 14.11 -13.64
N PRO A 356 -20.52 14.32 -14.19
CA PRO A 356 -19.28 13.88 -13.53
C PRO A 356 -19.17 14.53 -12.15
N GLY A 357 -18.83 13.79 -11.09
CA GLY A 357 -18.82 14.34 -9.72
C GLY A 357 -20.20 14.50 -9.04
N GLY A 358 -21.30 14.38 -9.79
CA GLY A 358 -22.67 14.29 -9.28
C GLY A 358 -23.07 15.43 -8.33
N LEU A 359 -23.62 15.05 -7.18
CA LEU A 359 -24.17 15.97 -6.16
C LEU A 359 -23.15 16.94 -5.56
N LEU A 360 -21.85 16.67 -5.70
CA LEU A 360 -20.80 17.48 -5.11
C LEU A 360 -20.74 18.89 -5.73
N TRP A 361 -21.21 19.07 -6.97
CA TRP A 361 -21.30 20.39 -7.63
C TRP A 361 -22.22 21.39 -6.93
N LEU A 362 -23.14 20.94 -6.05
CA LEU A 362 -23.93 21.84 -5.21
C LEU A 362 -23.07 22.65 -4.22
N ARG A 363 -21.78 22.29 -4.07
CA ARG A 363 -20.78 22.98 -3.25
C ARG A 363 -19.80 23.81 -4.09
N SER A 364 -20.02 23.89 -5.40
CA SER A 364 -19.14 24.62 -6.30
C SER A 364 -19.23 26.12 -6.09
N ARG A 365 -18.15 26.82 -6.44
CA ARG A 365 -18.15 28.27 -6.58
C ARG A 365 -18.74 28.72 -7.92
N GLU A 366 -18.92 27.79 -8.85
CA GLU A 366 -19.40 28.03 -10.22
C GLU A 366 -20.93 27.92 -10.28
N PRO A 367 -21.68 29.04 -10.34
CA PRO A 367 -23.12 28.95 -10.16
C PRO A 367 -23.83 28.28 -11.34
N ALA A 368 -23.24 28.29 -12.54
CA ALA A 368 -23.74 27.52 -13.68
C ALA A 368 -23.71 26.00 -13.43
N LEU A 369 -22.68 25.48 -12.78
CA LEU A 369 -22.60 24.04 -12.44
C LEU A 369 -23.57 23.66 -11.32
N ILE A 370 -23.82 24.58 -10.37
CA ILE A 370 -24.86 24.38 -9.34
C ILE A 370 -26.23 24.26 -10.02
N GLU A 371 -26.55 25.14 -10.96
CA GLU A 371 -27.82 25.10 -11.71
C GLU A 371 -27.96 23.82 -12.55
N GLU A 372 -26.90 23.37 -13.23
CA GLU A 372 -26.90 22.09 -13.96
C GLU A 372 -27.11 20.89 -13.02
N ALA A 373 -26.51 20.92 -11.81
CA ALA A 373 -26.72 19.90 -10.80
C ALA A 373 -28.18 19.84 -10.33
N PHE A 374 -28.83 21.00 -10.11
CA PHE A 374 -30.26 21.04 -9.83
C PHE A 374 -31.10 20.53 -10.99
N ALA A 375 -30.80 20.94 -12.23
CA ALA A 375 -31.57 20.55 -13.40
C ALA A 375 -31.57 19.03 -13.63
N ARG A 376 -30.44 18.36 -13.36
CA ARG A 376 -30.29 16.91 -13.59
C ARG A 376 -30.68 16.05 -12.39
N LEU A 377 -30.36 16.50 -11.18
CA LEU A 377 -30.42 15.65 -9.99
C LEU A 377 -31.59 16.00 -9.06
N ALA A 378 -32.43 16.99 -9.38
CA ALA A 378 -33.55 17.44 -8.55
C ALA A 378 -34.37 16.31 -7.89
N PRO A 379 -34.77 15.23 -8.59
CA PRO A 379 -35.55 14.15 -7.98
C PRO A 379 -34.82 13.39 -6.86
N GLU A 380 -33.48 13.40 -6.88
CA GLU A 380 -32.62 12.69 -5.94
C GLU A 380 -32.18 13.58 -4.77
N LEU A 381 -32.41 14.90 -4.84
CA LEU A 381 -31.95 15.85 -3.83
C LEU A 381 -32.83 15.84 -2.58
N GLY A 382 -32.23 15.46 -1.45
CA GLY A 382 -32.80 15.72 -0.14
C GLY A 382 -32.74 17.20 0.23
N PHE A 383 -33.59 17.62 1.18
CA PHE A 383 -33.69 19.03 1.63
C PHE A 383 -32.34 19.66 1.99
N VAL A 384 -31.46 18.93 2.67
CA VAL A 384 -30.15 19.47 3.11
C VAL A 384 -29.25 19.79 1.91
N GLN A 385 -29.26 18.93 0.88
CA GLN A 385 -28.49 19.15 -0.36
C GLN A 385 -29.05 20.36 -1.11
N GLN A 386 -30.39 20.46 -1.21
CA GLN A 386 -31.04 21.63 -1.82
C GLN A 386 -30.68 22.92 -1.10
N ALA A 387 -30.73 22.93 0.24
CA ALA A 387 -30.40 24.12 1.04
C ALA A 387 -28.93 24.54 0.89
N VAL A 388 -28.00 23.58 0.82
CA VAL A 388 -26.57 23.86 0.57
C VAL A 388 -26.35 24.39 -0.85
N GLY A 389 -26.98 23.80 -1.87
CA GLY A 389 -26.91 24.31 -3.24
C GLY A 389 -27.48 25.73 -3.35
N CYS A 390 -28.59 26.02 -2.69
CA CYS A 390 -29.18 27.36 -2.65
C CYS A 390 -28.27 28.37 -1.95
N LEU A 391 -27.60 27.98 -0.86
CA LEU A 391 -26.64 28.83 -0.17
C LEU A 391 -25.47 29.20 -1.09
N ASN A 392 -24.82 28.21 -1.73
CA ASN A 392 -23.69 28.49 -2.62
C ASN A 392 -24.11 29.26 -3.88
N LEU A 393 -25.30 28.99 -4.43
CA LEU A 393 -25.85 29.77 -5.55
C LEU A 393 -26.09 31.22 -5.16
N LEU A 394 -26.58 31.48 -3.93
CA LEU A 394 -26.76 32.82 -3.43
C LEU A 394 -25.43 33.55 -3.19
N GLU A 395 -24.47 32.87 -2.56
CA GLU A 395 -23.16 33.44 -2.21
C GLU A 395 -22.30 33.74 -3.44
N HIS A 396 -22.40 32.92 -4.51
CA HIS A 396 -21.56 33.06 -5.71
C HIS A 396 -22.30 33.57 -6.95
N GLY A 397 -23.62 33.38 -7.03
CA GLY A 397 -24.46 33.78 -8.17
C GLY A 397 -25.46 34.90 -7.86
N GLY A 398 -25.64 35.26 -6.59
CA GLY A 398 -26.51 36.35 -6.15
C GLY A 398 -28.00 36.01 -6.06
N ALA A 399 -28.77 36.93 -5.48
CA ALA A 399 -30.19 36.75 -5.19
C ALA A 399 -31.06 36.54 -6.44
N ALA A 400 -30.72 37.18 -7.56
CA ALA A 400 -31.47 37.05 -8.82
C ALA A 400 -31.46 35.61 -9.36
N ARG A 401 -30.30 34.94 -9.32
CA ARG A 401 -30.19 33.53 -9.77
C ARG A 401 -30.89 32.58 -8.81
N LEU A 402 -30.81 32.84 -7.50
CA LEU A 402 -31.58 32.07 -6.52
C LEU A 402 -33.09 32.21 -6.74
N ALA A 403 -33.58 33.43 -7.00
CA ALA A 403 -34.99 33.68 -7.29
C ALA A 403 -35.44 32.96 -8.56
N ALA A 404 -34.63 33.00 -9.63
CA ALA A 404 -34.87 32.25 -10.85
C ALA A 404 -34.91 30.73 -10.60
N LEU A 405 -34.00 30.17 -9.80
CA LEU A 405 -34.02 28.75 -9.44
C LEU A 405 -35.28 28.39 -8.63
N ALA A 406 -35.67 29.23 -7.66
CA ALA A 406 -36.83 29.00 -6.81
C ALA A 406 -38.17 29.11 -7.57
N GLY A 407 -38.20 29.85 -8.67
CA GLY A 407 -39.32 29.90 -9.61
C GLY A 407 -39.41 28.71 -10.56
N ARG A 408 -38.42 27.80 -10.55
CA ARG A 408 -38.45 26.54 -11.30
C ARG A 408 -38.92 25.41 -10.39
N ASP A 409 -39.61 24.41 -10.96
CA ASP A 409 -40.05 23.19 -10.25
C ASP A 409 -38.90 22.19 -9.98
N LEU A 410 -37.72 22.69 -9.59
CA LEU A 410 -36.52 21.88 -9.30
C LEU A 410 -36.26 21.73 -7.79
N LEU A 411 -36.93 22.53 -6.95
CA LEU A 411 -36.77 22.53 -5.50
C LEU A 411 -37.96 21.85 -4.82
N GLY A 412 -37.69 21.15 -3.72
CA GLY A 412 -38.75 20.63 -2.87
C GLY A 412 -39.50 21.77 -2.15
N PRO A 413 -40.76 21.56 -1.72
CA PRO A 413 -41.57 22.62 -1.11
C PRO A 413 -40.92 23.28 0.11
N ALA A 414 -40.15 22.52 0.89
CA ALA A 414 -39.42 23.06 2.04
C ALA A 414 -38.26 23.97 1.64
N ALA A 415 -37.55 23.65 0.56
CA ALA A 415 -36.47 24.49 0.04
C ALA A 415 -37.01 25.75 -0.63
N VAL A 416 -38.12 25.66 -1.37
CA VAL A 416 -38.81 26.85 -1.94
C VAL A 416 -39.21 27.82 -0.83
N ARG A 417 -39.86 27.34 0.24
CA ARG A 417 -40.22 28.17 1.39
C ARG A 417 -39.02 28.81 2.08
N LEU A 418 -37.89 28.08 2.17
CA LEU A 418 -36.65 28.62 2.72
C LEU A 418 -36.09 29.74 1.85
N CYS A 419 -36.07 29.56 0.52
CA CYS A 419 -35.58 30.57 -0.42
C CYS A 419 -36.47 31.82 -0.43
N ALA A 420 -37.79 31.67 -0.45
CA ALA A 420 -38.72 32.79 -0.36
C ALA A 420 -38.53 33.59 0.93
N LYS A 421 -38.36 32.90 2.08
CA LYS A 421 -38.06 33.55 3.36
C LYS A 421 -36.72 34.29 3.32
N ALA A 422 -35.70 33.68 2.73
CA ALA A 422 -34.37 34.28 2.62
C ALA A 422 -34.39 35.55 1.74
N LEU A 423 -35.01 35.48 0.56
CA LEU A 423 -35.08 36.60 -0.40
C LEU A 423 -35.87 37.81 0.15
N GLY A 424 -36.80 37.59 1.09
CA GLY A 424 -37.50 38.66 1.80
C GLY A 424 -36.75 39.21 3.03
N SER A 425 -35.54 38.73 3.33
CA SER A 425 -34.74 39.14 4.48
C SER A 425 -33.64 40.14 4.08
N PRO A 426 -33.22 41.06 4.97
CA PRO A 426 -32.09 41.96 4.70
C PRO A 426 -30.75 41.22 4.50
N ASP A 427 -30.57 40.04 5.09
CA ASP A 427 -29.44 39.14 4.84
C ASP A 427 -29.96 37.75 4.43
N PRO A 428 -30.20 37.52 3.13
CA PRO A 428 -30.69 36.24 2.64
C PRO A 428 -29.74 35.07 2.96
N ALA A 429 -28.42 35.32 3.00
CA ALA A 429 -27.44 34.27 3.20
C ALA A 429 -27.45 33.79 4.67
N ALA A 430 -27.58 34.70 5.64
CA ALA A 430 -27.70 34.33 7.05
C ALA A 430 -28.90 33.42 7.32
N VAL A 431 -30.05 33.65 6.66
CA VAL A 431 -31.25 32.81 6.84
C VAL A 431 -31.00 31.37 6.39
N ILE A 432 -30.43 31.20 5.20
CA ILE A 432 -30.16 29.86 4.66
C ILE A 432 -29.04 29.19 5.47
N ARG A 433 -27.98 29.92 5.80
CA ARG A 433 -26.84 29.42 6.59
C ARG A 433 -27.27 28.93 7.97
N ALA A 434 -28.12 29.67 8.68
CA ALA A 434 -28.67 29.25 9.97
C ALA A 434 -29.48 27.96 9.86
N ARG A 435 -30.28 27.81 8.78
CA ARG A 435 -31.03 26.58 8.54
C ARG A 435 -30.10 25.41 8.21
N VAL A 436 -29.11 25.61 7.34
CA VAL A 436 -28.12 24.59 6.98
C VAL A 436 -27.34 24.15 8.22
N ALA A 437 -26.86 25.07 9.06
CA ALA A 437 -26.17 24.76 10.31
C ALA A 437 -27.01 23.88 11.25
N ARG A 438 -28.31 24.17 11.37
CA ARG A 438 -29.24 23.33 12.17
C ARG A 438 -29.40 21.92 11.61
N GLU A 439 -29.43 21.78 10.28
CA GLU A 439 -29.59 20.46 9.65
C GLU A 439 -28.30 19.63 9.67
N LEU A 440 -27.14 20.30 9.61
CA LEU A 440 -25.81 19.69 9.68
C LEU A 440 -25.28 19.53 11.12
N ALA A 441 -26.09 19.90 12.12
CA ALA A 441 -25.71 19.78 13.52
C ALA A 441 -25.25 18.36 13.87
N PRO A 442 -24.17 18.20 14.67
CA PRO A 442 -23.59 16.89 14.97
C PRO A 442 -24.60 15.87 15.50
N ALA A 443 -25.56 16.31 16.33
CA ALA A 443 -26.64 15.48 16.88
C ALA A 443 -27.47 14.73 15.80
N ARG A 444 -27.67 15.35 14.63
CA ARG A 444 -28.40 14.72 13.52
C ARG A 444 -27.56 13.69 12.79
N LEU A 445 -26.27 13.94 12.63
CA LEU A 445 -25.35 12.94 12.09
C LEU A 445 -25.23 11.75 13.05
N LEU A 446 -25.10 12.00 14.36
CA LEU A 446 -25.10 10.96 15.39
C LEU A 446 -26.34 10.08 15.34
N THR A 447 -27.53 10.67 15.21
CA THR A 447 -28.79 9.94 15.07
C THR A 447 -28.77 9.00 13.85
N ARG A 448 -28.22 9.45 12.71
CA ARG A 448 -28.09 8.60 11.51
C ARG A 448 -27.07 7.48 11.72
N LEU A 449 -25.92 7.79 12.32
CA LEU A 449 -24.86 6.81 12.58
C LEU A 449 -25.32 5.71 13.54
N ARG A 450 -26.06 6.05 14.60
CA ARG A 450 -26.59 5.07 15.57
C ARG A 450 -27.70 4.18 14.99
N ARG A 451 -28.43 4.66 13.97
CA ARG A 451 -29.47 3.88 13.28
C ARG A 451 -28.91 2.98 12.16
N GLY A 452 -27.73 3.29 11.64
CA GLY A 452 -27.10 2.53 10.56
C GLY A 452 -26.69 1.14 11.01
N SER A 453 -26.98 0.11 10.20
CA SER A 453 -26.69 -1.28 10.55
C SER A 453 -25.33 -1.77 10.04
N GLY A 454 -24.74 -1.09 9.05
CA GLY A 454 -23.48 -1.52 8.42
C GLY A 454 -22.42 -0.42 8.27
N HIS A 455 -21.15 -0.82 8.27
CA HIS A 455 -20.01 0.09 8.09
C HIS A 455 -20.06 0.92 6.80
N TRP A 456 -20.58 0.35 5.70
CA TRP A 456 -20.78 1.11 4.46
C TRP A 456 -21.82 2.23 4.59
N GLN A 457 -22.88 2.00 5.36
CA GLN A 457 -23.91 3.01 5.63
C GLN A 457 -23.39 4.09 6.58
N ALA A 458 -22.58 3.71 7.58
CA ALA A 458 -21.92 4.66 8.47
C ALA A 458 -20.95 5.56 7.68
N ALA A 459 -20.07 4.97 6.86
CA ALA A 459 -19.18 5.71 5.98
C ALA A 459 -19.95 6.59 4.99
N GLY A 460 -21.00 6.06 4.36
CA GLY A 460 -21.86 6.81 3.45
C GLY A 460 -22.58 7.98 4.13
N SER A 461 -22.95 7.85 5.39
CA SER A 461 -23.58 8.94 6.17
C SER A 461 -22.61 10.10 6.42
N VAL A 462 -21.34 9.79 6.71
CA VAL A 462 -20.29 10.81 6.86
C VAL A 462 -19.93 11.43 5.51
N LEU A 463 -19.62 10.60 4.50
CA LEU A 463 -19.21 11.06 3.17
C LEU A 463 -20.32 11.82 2.43
N GLY A 464 -21.59 11.46 2.66
CA GLY A 464 -22.75 12.13 2.09
C GLY A 464 -23.21 13.36 2.87
N THR A 465 -22.59 13.69 4.01
CA THR A 465 -22.90 14.93 4.75
C THR A 465 -22.25 16.11 4.04
N PRO A 466 -23.04 17.10 3.55
CA PRO A 466 -22.47 18.29 2.95
C PRO A 466 -21.65 19.09 3.97
N GLY A 467 -20.50 19.62 3.56
CA GLY A 467 -19.65 20.47 4.40
C GLY A 467 -18.60 19.72 5.21
N ALA A 468 -18.06 20.39 6.23
CA ALA A 468 -17.10 19.82 7.17
C ALA A 468 -17.83 19.06 8.28
N VAL A 469 -17.32 17.88 8.63
CA VAL A 469 -17.85 17.05 9.71
C VAL A 469 -17.17 17.45 11.02
N ASP A 470 -17.95 17.70 12.06
CA ASP A 470 -17.43 17.96 13.40
C ASP A 470 -16.98 16.65 14.07
N TRP A 471 -15.73 16.29 13.79
CA TRP A 471 -15.12 15.07 14.32
C TRP A 471 -14.90 15.11 15.83
N GLN A 472 -14.74 16.29 16.44
CA GLN A 472 -14.58 16.42 17.88
C GLN A 472 -15.88 16.08 18.60
N ALA A 473 -17.01 16.62 18.13
CA ALA A 473 -18.32 16.27 18.66
C ALA A 473 -18.65 14.78 18.49
N LEU A 474 -18.29 14.18 17.35
CA LEU A 474 -18.46 12.73 17.14
C LEU A 474 -17.60 11.90 18.10
N ALA A 475 -16.34 12.31 18.34
CA ALA A 475 -15.44 11.61 19.26
C ALA A 475 -15.95 11.68 20.71
N ALA A 476 -16.37 12.86 21.16
CA ALA A 476 -16.95 13.04 22.50
C ALA A 476 -18.20 12.16 22.68
N ALA A 477 -19.10 12.17 21.70
CA ALA A 477 -20.30 11.34 21.73
C ALA A 477 -20.01 9.83 21.70
N HIS A 478 -18.94 9.38 21.02
CA HIS A 478 -18.50 7.99 21.03
C HIS A 478 -17.97 7.54 22.40
N GLU A 479 -17.37 8.45 23.16
CA GLU A 479 -16.85 8.18 24.50
C GLU A 479 -17.97 8.05 25.54
N GLU A 480 -19.04 8.82 25.39
CA GLU A 480 -20.25 8.70 26.20
C GLU A 480 -21.06 7.43 25.84
N GLU A 481 -21.28 7.20 24.54
CA GLU A 481 -22.03 6.05 24.04
C GLU A 481 -21.41 5.57 22.72
N PRO A 482 -20.90 4.31 22.66
CA PRO A 482 -20.19 3.81 21.50
C PRO A 482 -20.97 3.94 20.19
N ILE A 483 -20.46 4.78 19.29
CA ILE A 483 -20.93 4.85 17.90
C ILE A 483 -20.58 3.54 17.16
N PRO A 484 -21.54 2.86 16.50
CA PRO A 484 -21.28 1.66 15.71
C PRO A 484 -20.26 1.88 14.59
N HIS A 485 -19.44 0.87 14.31
CA HIS A 485 -18.43 0.87 13.23
C HIS A 485 -17.41 2.02 13.32
N TRP A 486 -17.13 2.52 14.52
CA TRP A 486 -16.18 3.62 14.76
C TRP A 486 -14.81 3.37 14.14
N GLU A 487 -14.33 2.13 14.15
CA GLU A 487 -13.09 1.73 13.51
C GLU A 487 -13.07 2.04 12.00
N TYR A 488 -14.20 1.95 11.32
CA TYR A 488 -14.30 2.33 9.91
C TYR A 488 -14.30 3.85 9.73
N LEU A 489 -14.97 4.57 10.63
CA LEU A 489 -15.08 6.03 10.59
C LEU A 489 -13.72 6.71 10.82
N VAL A 490 -12.95 6.25 11.81
CA VAL A 490 -11.60 6.78 12.09
C VAL A 490 -10.65 6.55 10.91
N ASN A 491 -10.84 5.47 10.13
CA ASN A 491 -10.03 5.19 8.95
C ASN A 491 -10.52 5.89 7.67
N LEU A 492 -11.54 6.74 7.74
CA LEU A 492 -11.91 7.60 6.62
C LEU A 492 -10.82 8.65 6.40
N ARG A 493 -10.46 8.92 5.13
CA ARG A 493 -9.46 9.97 4.81
C ARG A 493 -9.87 11.36 5.26
N GLY A 494 -11.18 11.64 5.31
CA GLY A 494 -11.70 12.91 5.84
C GLY A 494 -11.60 13.05 7.36
N ALA A 495 -11.19 11.99 8.09
CA ALA A 495 -10.96 12.06 9.53
C ALA A 495 -9.63 12.76 9.83
N PRO A 496 -9.59 13.74 10.74
CA PRO A 496 -8.38 14.51 11.02
C PRO A 496 -7.30 13.65 11.67
N ALA A 497 -6.04 13.98 11.37
CA ALA A 497 -4.88 13.25 11.90
C ALA A 497 -4.88 13.16 13.44
N SER A 498 -5.32 14.22 14.13
CA SER A 498 -5.45 14.24 15.60
C SER A 498 -6.42 13.19 16.14
N LEU A 499 -7.56 12.98 15.47
CA LEU A 499 -8.52 11.93 15.83
C LEU A 499 -7.90 10.54 15.60
N ARG A 500 -7.22 10.36 14.48
CA ARG A 500 -6.57 9.09 14.11
C ARG A 500 -5.47 8.72 15.10
N LEU A 501 -4.67 9.68 15.54
CA LEU A 501 -3.67 9.49 16.59
C LEU A 501 -4.32 9.10 17.93
N ARG A 502 -5.41 9.76 18.33
CA ARG A 502 -6.16 9.42 19.56
C ARG A 502 -6.65 7.97 19.55
N TYR A 503 -7.09 7.48 18.40
CA TYR A 503 -7.58 6.11 18.22
C TYR A 503 -6.60 5.23 17.43
N ALA A 504 -5.30 5.39 17.65
CA ALA A 504 -4.25 4.70 16.88
C ALA A 504 -4.44 3.17 16.82
N ARG A 505 -4.95 2.54 17.89
CA ARG A 505 -5.26 1.10 17.92
C ARG A 505 -6.26 0.63 16.86
N LEU A 506 -7.14 1.52 16.38
CA LEU A 506 -8.17 1.24 15.39
C LEU A 506 -7.69 1.49 13.97
N LEU A 507 -6.53 2.11 13.77
CA LEU A 507 -6.02 2.34 12.42
C LEU A 507 -5.68 1.03 11.74
N ARG A 508 -5.79 1.02 10.41
CA ARG A 508 -5.30 -0.10 9.61
C ARG A 508 -3.82 -0.30 9.88
N GLU A 509 -3.38 -1.54 9.78
CA GLU A 509 -1.96 -1.84 9.90
C GLU A 509 -1.19 -1.22 8.72
N PRO A 510 -0.05 -0.52 8.96
CA PRO A 510 0.72 0.12 7.91
C PRO A 510 1.31 -0.90 6.94
N GLY A 511 1.38 -0.52 5.66
CA GLY A 511 2.25 -1.21 4.70
C GLY A 511 3.73 -0.81 4.89
N PRO A 512 4.63 -1.25 4.01
CA PRO A 512 6.04 -0.82 4.04
C PRO A 512 6.24 0.67 3.80
N ASP A 513 5.27 1.33 3.16
CA ASP A 513 5.30 2.77 2.92
C ASP A 513 4.72 3.58 4.09
N GLY A 514 4.37 2.94 5.21
CA GLY A 514 3.77 3.60 6.38
C GLY A 514 2.26 3.84 6.26
N LEU A 515 1.73 4.56 7.24
CA LEU A 515 0.41 5.17 7.15
C LEU A 515 0.50 6.50 6.41
N PRO A 516 -0.55 6.89 5.67
CA PRO A 516 -0.56 8.15 4.93
C PRO A 516 -0.43 9.41 5.79
N ASP A 517 -0.81 9.35 7.06
CA ASP A 517 -0.66 10.48 7.99
C ASP A 517 0.79 10.63 8.49
N GLY A 518 1.71 9.80 8.00
CA GLY A 518 3.14 9.91 8.20
C GLY A 518 3.72 9.07 9.35
N PRO A 519 4.99 9.33 9.71
CA PRO A 519 5.73 8.55 10.70
C PRO A 519 5.11 8.55 12.10
N GLU A 520 4.49 9.65 12.53
CA GLU A 520 3.88 9.73 13.86
C GLU A 520 2.70 8.77 14.02
N ALA A 521 1.75 8.79 13.08
CA ALA A 521 0.62 7.87 13.08
C ALA A 521 1.08 6.41 12.92
N THR A 522 2.11 6.19 12.11
CA THR A 522 2.70 4.86 11.92
C THR A 522 3.29 4.32 13.23
N ARG A 523 4.08 5.12 13.95
CA ARG A 523 4.62 4.77 15.28
C ARG A 523 3.52 4.54 16.30
N ALA A 524 2.51 5.42 16.36
CA ALA A 524 1.38 5.27 17.26
C ALA A 524 0.62 3.96 16.99
N ARG A 525 0.39 3.62 15.72
CA ARG A 525 -0.24 2.35 15.33
C ARG A 525 0.64 1.14 15.65
N ALA A 526 1.96 1.24 15.49
CA ALA A 526 2.90 0.15 15.73
C ALA A 526 2.89 -0.37 17.18
N ARG A 527 2.54 0.49 18.15
CA ARG A 527 2.35 0.11 19.58
C ARG A 527 1.25 -0.91 19.79
N HIS A 528 0.32 -1.02 18.86
CA HIS A 528 -0.85 -1.90 18.95
C HIS A 528 -0.72 -3.14 18.05
N GLY A 529 0.49 -3.46 17.60
CA GLY A 529 0.79 -4.69 16.87
C GLY A 529 0.96 -4.49 15.36
N LEU A 530 2.06 -4.99 14.83
CA LEU A 530 2.39 -5.11 13.40
C LEU A 530 2.48 -6.60 13.02
N ALA A 531 2.71 -6.88 11.74
CA ALA A 531 2.84 -8.20 11.14
C ALA A 531 1.56 -9.06 11.16
N GLY A 532 0.37 -8.44 11.14
CA GLY A 532 -0.94 -9.08 11.01
C GLY A 532 -1.51 -9.10 9.59
N LEU A 533 -0.86 -8.41 8.63
CA LEU A 533 -1.32 -8.30 7.26
C LEU A 533 -1.07 -9.58 6.44
N ALA A 534 -2.15 -10.26 6.05
CA ALA A 534 -2.08 -11.44 5.16
C ALA A 534 -1.58 -11.14 3.73
N HIS A 535 -1.38 -9.86 3.36
CA HIS A 535 -1.02 -9.44 2.00
C HIS A 535 0.42 -8.89 1.88
N CYS A 536 1.18 -8.78 2.98
CA CYS A 536 2.57 -8.34 2.95
C CYS A 536 3.40 -9.14 3.97
N PRO A 537 4.55 -9.72 3.59
CA PRO A 537 5.48 -10.35 4.53
C PRO A 537 5.92 -9.37 5.63
N PRO A 538 6.08 -9.82 6.88
CA PRO A 538 6.63 -9.01 7.96
C PRO A 538 8.01 -8.44 7.60
N VAL A 539 8.86 -9.24 6.96
CA VAL A 539 10.19 -8.80 6.49
C VAL A 539 10.09 -7.60 5.56
N THR A 540 9.24 -7.68 4.54
CA THR A 540 9.01 -6.56 3.60
C THR A 540 8.41 -5.35 4.29
N GLN A 541 7.48 -5.55 5.23
CA GLN A 541 6.85 -4.47 6.00
C GLN A 541 7.90 -3.72 6.83
N PHE A 542 8.68 -4.41 7.67
CA PHE A 542 9.69 -3.78 8.51
C PHE A 542 10.84 -3.16 7.69
N ASP A 543 11.32 -3.86 6.66
CA ASP A 543 12.38 -3.31 5.80
C ASP A 543 11.94 -2.00 5.15
N GLY A 544 10.71 -1.95 4.63
CA GLY A 544 10.15 -0.74 4.03
C GLY A 544 9.91 0.38 5.03
N LEU A 545 9.40 0.07 6.23
CA LEU A 545 9.14 1.06 7.27
C LEU A 545 10.45 1.71 7.76
N LEU A 546 11.54 0.95 7.85
CA LEU A 546 12.88 1.47 8.15
C LEU A 546 13.43 2.28 6.99
N ALA A 547 13.36 1.76 5.76
CA ALA A 547 13.90 2.42 4.57
C ALA A 547 13.18 3.75 4.25
N SER A 548 11.89 3.83 4.54
CA SER A 548 11.08 5.05 4.34
C SER A 548 11.11 6.01 5.54
N GLY A 549 11.83 5.68 6.62
CA GLY A 549 11.93 6.53 7.82
C GLY A 549 10.65 6.62 8.65
N HIS A 550 9.67 5.73 8.42
CA HIS A 550 8.44 5.69 9.22
C HIS A 550 8.65 5.05 10.59
N LEU A 551 9.65 4.17 10.71
CA LEU A 551 10.16 3.63 11.95
C LEU A 551 11.69 3.76 11.98
N THR A 552 12.24 3.97 13.16
CA THR A 552 13.68 3.90 13.44
C THR A 552 14.06 2.56 14.08
N GLY A 553 15.36 2.29 14.23
CA GLY A 553 15.83 1.12 14.98
C GLY A 553 15.40 1.15 16.46
N GLU A 554 15.34 2.35 17.05
CA GLU A 554 14.83 2.56 18.41
C GLU A 554 13.33 2.25 18.50
N ASP A 555 12.55 2.70 17.52
CA ASP A 555 11.11 2.42 17.46
C ASP A 555 10.83 0.92 17.40
N LEU A 556 11.67 0.11 16.73
CA LEU A 556 11.50 -1.34 16.72
C LEU A 556 11.57 -1.95 18.13
N LEU A 557 12.49 -1.47 18.96
CA LEU A 557 12.72 -2.05 20.29
C LEU A 557 11.73 -1.52 21.34
N HIS A 558 11.41 -0.23 21.28
CA HIS A 558 10.66 0.46 22.32
C HIS A 558 9.18 0.66 21.99
N THR A 559 8.85 0.85 20.71
CA THR A 559 7.51 1.23 20.26
C THR A 559 6.78 0.07 19.60
N ALA A 560 7.42 -0.65 18.69
CA ALA A 560 6.77 -1.67 17.87
C ALA A 560 6.43 -2.92 18.68
N ALA A 561 5.21 -3.39 18.50
CA ALA A 561 4.71 -4.64 19.02
C ALA A 561 4.26 -5.55 17.85
N PRO A 562 4.10 -6.86 18.07
CA PRO A 562 4.52 -7.61 19.26
C PRO A 562 6.03 -7.92 19.23
N ALA A 563 6.65 -7.97 20.41
CA ALA A 563 8.09 -8.22 20.59
C ALA A 563 8.58 -9.47 19.86
N ALA A 564 7.78 -10.55 19.87
CA ALA A 564 8.14 -11.79 19.20
C ALA A 564 8.32 -11.61 17.68
N GLN A 565 7.49 -10.80 17.02
CA GLN A 565 7.60 -10.55 15.59
C GLN A 565 8.78 -9.64 15.26
N VAL A 566 9.04 -8.63 16.10
CA VAL A 566 10.22 -7.77 15.97
C VAL A 566 11.51 -8.60 16.12
N LEU A 567 11.60 -9.45 17.14
CA LEU A 567 12.76 -10.31 17.36
C LEU A 567 12.94 -11.34 16.22
N ALA A 568 11.85 -11.91 15.71
CA ALA A 568 11.90 -12.80 14.55
C ALA A 568 12.41 -12.06 13.29
N TYR A 569 11.93 -10.82 13.07
CA TYR A 569 12.41 -9.95 12.01
C TYR A 569 13.90 -9.64 12.16
N LEU A 570 14.35 -9.21 13.35
CA LEU A 570 15.76 -8.90 13.60
C LEU A 570 16.67 -10.13 13.45
N ASN A 571 16.17 -11.32 13.81
CA ASN A 571 16.87 -12.58 13.59
C ASN A 571 17.10 -12.88 12.09
N THR A 572 16.10 -12.56 11.27
CA THR A 572 16.17 -12.64 9.81
C THR A 572 17.08 -11.55 9.24
N ALA A 573 16.93 -10.31 9.69
CA ALA A 573 17.72 -9.16 9.23
C ALA A 573 19.22 -9.36 9.47
N ARG A 574 19.61 -9.90 10.64
CA ARG A 574 21.03 -10.19 10.97
C ARG A 574 21.72 -11.13 9.97
N ARG A 575 20.97 -11.99 9.28
CA ARG A 575 21.50 -13.01 8.35
C ARG A 575 21.53 -12.52 6.90
N ARG A 576 20.85 -11.41 6.61
CA ARG A 576 20.68 -10.89 5.26
C ARG A 576 21.60 -9.67 5.06
N PRO A 577 22.45 -9.66 4.02
CA PRO A 577 23.33 -8.53 3.75
C PRO A 577 22.57 -7.29 3.26
N ASP A 578 21.35 -7.45 2.72
CA ASP A 578 20.52 -6.40 2.16
C ASP A 578 19.51 -5.79 3.16
N ALA A 579 19.60 -6.15 4.45
CA ALA A 579 18.76 -5.55 5.49
C ALA A 579 19.06 -4.05 5.65
N PRO A 580 18.05 -3.19 5.90
CA PRO A 580 18.27 -1.75 6.05
C PRO A 580 19.18 -1.40 7.24
N PRO A 581 19.95 -0.29 7.18
CA PRO A 581 20.85 0.12 8.27
C PRO A 581 20.17 0.27 9.63
N GLY A 582 18.89 0.67 9.65
CA GLY A 582 18.10 0.76 10.88
C GLY A 582 17.95 -0.58 11.62
N ALA A 583 17.98 -1.72 10.91
CA ALA A 583 17.95 -3.04 11.52
C ALA A 583 19.28 -3.37 12.21
N ALA A 584 20.42 -2.97 11.63
CA ALA A 584 21.73 -3.13 12.26
C ALA A 584 21.85 -2.27 13.53
N ALA A 585 21.35 -1.04 13.49
CA ALA A 585 21.27 -0.18 14.68
C ALA A 585 20.39 -0.80 15.79
N ALA A 586 19.23 -1.35 15.43
CA ALA A 586 18.36 -2.07 16.37
C ALA A 586 19.04 -3.32 16.95
N LEU A 587 19.80 -4.07 16.14
CA LEU A 587 20.55 -5.23 16.62
C LEU A 587 21.63 -4.84 17.64
N ALA A 588 22.39 -3.78 17.37
CA ALA A 588 23.40 -3.28 18.30
C ALA A 588 22.78 -2.83 19.64
N ALA A 589 21.67 -2.09 19.58
CA ALA A 589 20.94 -1.67 20.78
C ALA A 589 20.31 -2.87 21.52
N LEU A 590 19.81 -3.87 20.80
CA LEU A 590 19.30 -5.10 21.39
C LEU A 590 20.39 -5.89 22.12
N THR A 591 21.61 -5.96 21.58
CA THR A 591 22.75 -6.59 22.27
C THR A 591 23.02 -5.93 23.62
N ALA A 592 23.00 -4.59 23.67
CA ALA A 592 23.15 -3.86 24.92
C ALA A 592 21.99 -4.12 25.90
N LEU A 593 20.74 -4.21 25.40
CA LEU A 593 19.59 -4.54 26.23
C LEU A 593 19.66 -5.97 26.80
N VAL A 594 20.07 -6.96 26.00
CA VAL A 594 20.28 -8.34 26.46
C VAL A 594 21.37 -8.36 27.54
N GLY A 595 22.49 -7.68 27.30
CA GLY A 595 23.61 -7.59 28.24
C GLY A 595 23.26 -6.88 29.55
N THR A 596 22.31 -5.93 29.56
CA THR A 596 21.92 -5.19 30.77
C THR A 596 20.74 -5.82 31.51
N ARG A 597 19.76 -6.36 30.79
CA ARG A 597 18.49 -6.86 31.37
C ARG A 597 18.48 -8.36 31.62
N LEU A 598 19.12 -9.15 30.75
CA LEU A 598 19.13 -10.61 30.86
C LEU A 598 20.40 -11.15 31.53
N ALA A 599 21.50 -10.39 31.55
CA ALA A 599 22.68 -10.77 32.32
C ALA A 599 22.45 -10.79 33.84
N ALA A 600 21.32 -10.27 34.32
CA ALA A 600 20.90 -10.24 35.72
C ALA A 600 20.60 -11.63 36.33
N GLY A 601 20.65 -12.71 35.55
CA GLY A 601 20.64 -14.10 36.06
C GLY A 601 19.49 -14.98 35.58
N PRO A 602 19.46 -16.27 35.97
CA PRO A 602 18.55 -17.29 35.42
C PRO A 602 17.05 -16.96 35.48
N ALA A 603 16.61 -16.21 36.49
CA ALA A 603 15.21 -15.82 36.62
C ALA A 603 14.73 -14.88 35.50
N ALA A 604 15.59 -13.99 34.99
CA ALA A 604 15.23 -13.10 33.88
C ALA A 604 15.02 -13.89 32.59
N TRP A 605 15.93 -14.83 32.30
CA TRP A 605 15.79 -15.76 31.17
C TRP A 605 14.53 -16.61 31.26
N ALA A 606 14.26 -17.21 32.43
CA ALA A 606 13.05 -18.00 32.64
C ALA A 606 11.77 -17.19 32.36
N ARG A 607 11.70 -15.94 32.83
CA ARG A 607 10.56 -15.04 32.54
C ARG A 607 10.43 -14.74 31.06
N THR A 608 11.50 -14.33 30.39
CA THR A 608 11.47 -14.02 28.95
C THR A 608 11.06 -15.23 28.10
N VAL A 609 11.57 -16.42 28.43
CA VAL A 609 11.18 -17.68 27.78
C VAL A 609 9.69 -17.98 28.02
N SER A 610 9.21 -17.84 29.25
CA SER A 610 7.79 -18.05 29.57
C SER A 610 6.88 -17.10 28.78
N ARG A 611 7.21 -15.80 28.74
CA ARG A 611 6.51 -14.77 27.96
C ARG A 611 6.49 -15.06 26.46
N LEU A 612 7.64 -15.38 25.87
CA LEU A 612 7.76 -15.67 24.44
C LEU A 612 7.05 -16.97 24.02
N THR A 613 6.95 -17.93 24.92
CA THR A 613 6.23 -19.19 24.68
C THR A 613 4.75 -19.15 25.06
N GLY A 614 4.25 -17.99 25.53
CA GLY A 614 2.85 -17.80 25.91
C GLY A 614 2.45 -18.57 27.18
N ARG A 615 3.43 -18.94 28.01
CA ARG A 615 3.23 -19.65 29.29
C ARG A 615 3.08 -18.72 30.49
N ASP A 616 3.35 -17.43 30.30
CA ASP A 616 3.10 -16.41 31.32
C ASP A 616 1.65 -15.89 31.16
N PRO A 617 0.71 -16.25 32.06
CA PRO A 617 -0.69 -15.83 31.96
C PRO A 617 -0.90 -14.33 32.22
N GLY A 618 0.06 -13.66 32.87
CA GLY A 618 0.01 -12.21 33.13
C GLY A 618 0.63 -11.37 32.01
N TRP A 619 1.15 -12.01 30.96
CA TRP A 619 1.87 -11.33 29.89
C TRP A 619 0.94 -10.83 28.78
N ASP A 620 1.06 -9.55 28.43
CA ASP A 620 0.44 -9.01 27.22
C ASP A 620 1.31 -9.36 25.99
N PRO A 621 0.83 -10.24 25.07
CA PRO A 621 1.57 -10.62 23.88
C PRO A 621 1.79 -9.47 22.89
N VAL A 622 1.08 -8.34 23.04
CA VAL A 622 1.21 -7.14 22.20
C VAL A 622 2.12 -6.09 22.84
N SER A 623 3.10 -6.53 23.62
CA SER A 623 4.13 -5.66 24.20
C SER A 623 5.35 -5.48 23.28
N SER A 624 6.13 -4.41 23.50
CA SER A 624 7.40 -4.15 22.79
C SER A 624 8.57 -4.98 23.34
N VAL A 625 9.70 -5.01 22.61
CA VAL A 625 10.89 -5.78 23.01
C VAL A 625 11.45 -5.29 24.35
N SER A 626 11.49 -3.98 24.55
CA SER A 626 11.97 -3.39 25.81
C SER A 626 11.13 -3.80 27.02
N VAL A 627 9.80 -3.92 26.86
CA VAL A 627 8.87 -4.39 27.90
C VAL A 627 9.02 -5.90 28.13
N LEU A 628 9.27 -6.68 27.06
CA LEU A 628 9.52 -8.12 27.17
C LEU A 628 10.77 -8.44 28.00
N LEU A 629 11.83 -7.66 27.82
CA LEU A 629 13.12 -7.85 28.47
C LEU A 629 13.20 -7.19 29.87
N GLY A 630 12.30 -6.24 30.18
CA GLY A 630 12.14 -5.65 31.51
C GLY A 630 11.42 -6.59 32.47
#